data_AF-J3D482-F1
#
_entry.id   AF-J3D482-F1
#
_cell.length_a   1.000
_cell.length_b   1.000
_cell.length_c   1.000
_cell.angle_alpha   90.00
_cell.angle_beta   90.00
_cell.angle_gamma   90.00
#
_symmetry.space_group_name_H-M   'P 1'
#
loop_
_entity.id
_entity.type
_entity.pdbx_description
1 polymer ?
#
loop_
_entity_poly.entity_id
_entity_poly.type
_entity_poly.pdbx_seq_one_letter_code
_entity_poly.pdbx_strand_id
1 'polypeptide(L)'
;MKSLLLFAAIALSGAMFVGYYEKMEDADPEKVFFIKKHPTLQIKFVNIFANEADDKKLTRLSDVERQYVIDYCNYRLGISTELKTQQDLEQCKQR
;
A
#
# COMPACT_ATOMS: atom_id res chain seq x y z
N MET A 1 6.35 12.05 33.06
CA MET A 1 5.47 10.88 32.77
C MET A 1 4.36 11.23 31.79
N LYS A 2 3.49 12.21 32.07
CA LYS A 2 2.41 12.62 31.14
C LYS A 2 2.91 13.05 29.74
N SER A 3 4.03 13.77 29.65
CA SER A 3 4.61 14.18 28.35
C SER A 3 5.13 12.99 27.53
N LEU A 4 5.79 12.01 28.16
CA LEU A 4 6.28 10.80 27.51
C LEU A 4 5.14 9.97 26.91
N LEU A 5 4.04 9.83 27.65
CA LEU A 5 2.83 9.16 27.14
C LEU A 5 2.23 9.90 25.94
N LEU A 6 2.26 11.24 25.96
CA LEU A 6 1.81 12.06 24.84
C LEU A 6 2.66 11.84 23.59
N PHE A 7 3.99 11.85 23.74
CA PHE A 7 4.90 11.60 22.62
C PHE A 7 4.77 10.18 22.07
N ALA A 8 4.60 9.18 22.94
CA ALA A 8 4.37 7.80 22.52
C ALA A 8 3.05 7.66 21.74
N ALA A 9 1.97 8.32 22.19
CA ALA A 9 0.69 8.32 21.49
C ALA A 9 0.79 8.99 20.11
N ILE A 10 1.51 10.10 20.00
CA ILE A 10 1.74 10.80 18.72
C ILE A 10 2.56 9.91 17.78
N ALA A 11 3.65 9.31 18.27
CA ALA A 11 4.50 8.42 17.46
C ALA A 11 3.73 7.19 16.95
N LEU A 12 2.93 6.57 17.83
CA LEU A 12 2.08 5.44 17.47
C LEU A 12 1.03 5.84 16.42
N SER A 13 0.41 7.02 16.58
CA SER A 13 -0.54 7.55 15.61
C SER A 13 0.14 7.78 14.26
N GLY A 14 1.34 8.38 14.25
CA GLY A 14 2.13 8.55 13.03
C GLY A 14 2.42 7.22 12.34
N ALA A 15 2.87 6.21 13.08
CA ALA A 15 3.14 4.88 12.53
C ALA A 15 1.89 4.20 11.94
N MET A 16 0.72 4.40 12.55
CA MET A 16 -0.54 3.83 12.08
C MET A 16 -1.04 4.44 10.76
N PHE A 17 -0.68 5.69 10.47
CA PHE A 17 -1.19 6.44 9.32
C PHE A 17 -0.15 6.77 8.26
N VAL A 18 1.15 6.54 8.48
CA VAL A 18 2.18 6.72 7.46
C VAL A 18 2.63 5.37 6.92
N GLY A 19 2.66 5.24 5.59
CA GLY A 19 3.22 4.09 4.88
C GLY A 19 4.12 4.53 3.72
N TYR A 20 4.81 3.59 3.11
CA TYR A 20 5.54 3.80 1.86
C TYR A 20 5.53 2.56 0.97
N TYR A 21 5.75 2.76 -0.32
CA TYR A 21 6.10 1.70 -1.27
C TYR A 21 7.37 2.09 -2.03
N GLU A 22 8.01 1.11 -2.64
CA GLU A 22 9.18 1.34 -3.51
C GLU A 22 8.73 1.35 -4.97
N LYS A 23 9.17 2.35 -5.72
CA LYS A 23 9.02 2.43 -7.17
C LYS A 23 10.37 2.20 -7.82
N MET A 24 10.44 1.37 -8.86
CA MET A 24 11.66 1.24 -9.66
C MET A 24 11.48 2.07 -10.94
N GLU A 25 12.06 3.27 -10.94
CA GLU A 25 12.20 4.05 -12.17
C GLU A 25 13.49 3.70 -12.93
N ASP A 26 14.58 3.36 -12.22
CA ASP A 26 15.90 3.01 -12.78
C ASP A 26 16.62 1.94 -11.91
N ALA A 27 17.95 2.04 -11.72
CA ALA A 27 18.76 1.10 -10.94
C ALA A 27 18.52 1.17 -9.42
N ASP A 28 18.00 2.30 -8.91
CA ASP A 28 17.78 2.51 -7.49
C ASP A 28 16.29 2.64 -7.16
N PRO A 29 15.77 1.91 -6.14
CA PRO A 29 14.38 2.01 -5.72
C PRO A 29 14.12 3.35 -5.01
N GLU A 30 13.13 4.10 -5.49
CA GLU A 30 12.64 5.32 -4.83
C GLU A 30 11.56 4.97 -3.81
N LYS A 31 11.63 5.54 -2.60
CA LYS A 31 10.57 5.40 -1.58
C LYS A 31 9.50 6.47 -1.74
N VAL A 32 8.29 6.04 -2.07
CA VAL A 32 7.12 6.91 -2.14
C VAL A 32 6.30 6.80 -0.86
N PHE A 33 6.33 7.85 -0.05
CA PHE A 33 5.57 7.92 1.21
C PHE A 33 4.12 8.36 1.00
N PHE A 34 3.24 7.89 1.89
CA PHE A 34 1.83 8.22 1.83
C PHE A 34 1.11 8.19 3.18
N ILE A 35 -0.01 8.93 3.24
CA ILE A 35 -0.97 8.84 4.34
C ILE A 35 -1.97 7.72 4.02
N LYS A 36 -2.01 6.72 4.90
CA LYS A 36 -2.93 5.59 4.81
C LYS A 36 -4.37 6.06 5.02
N LYS A 37 -5.30 5.49 4.25
CA LYS A 37 -6.74 5.76 4.38
C LYS A 37 -7.37 5.00 5.55
N HIS A 38 -6.79 3.87 5.94
CA HIS A 38 -7.19 3.07 7.10
C HIS A 38 -5.98 2.81 8.01
N PRO A 39 -6.17 2.74 9.34
CA PRO A 39 -5.07 2.53 10.27
C PRO A 39 -4.50 1.11 10.16
N THR A 40 -3.17 1.00 10.14
CA THR A 40 -2.46 -0.29 10.27
C THR A 40 -1.03 -0.06 10.73
N LEU A 41 -0.46 -1.03 11.46
CA LEU A 41 0.96 -1.02 11.84
C LEU A 41 1.90 -1.40 10.68
N GLN A 42 1.36 -1.88 9.55
CA GLN A 42 2.16 -2.15 8.35
C GLN A 42 2.72 -0.86 7.76
N ILE A 43 4.03 -0.73 7.62
CA ILE A 43 4.69 0.50 7.11
C ILE A 43 5.02 0.37 5.61
N LYS A 44 5.51 -0.80 5.17
CA LYS A 44 5.88 -1.05 3.77
C LYS A 44 4.73 -1.73 3.03
N PHE A 45 4.43 -1.22 1.84
CA PHE A 45 3.44 -1.74 0.91
C PHE A 45 4.10 -2.05 -0.42
N VAL A 46 3.48 -2.96 -1.18
CA VAL A 46 3.95 -3.34 -2.51
C VAL A 46 2.95 -2.80 -3.53
N ASN A 47 3.44 -1.96 -4.43
CA ASN A 47 2.69 -1.59 -5.63
C ASN A 47 3.20 -2.46 -6.78
N ILE A 48 2.45 -3.52 -7.12
CA ILE A 48 2.84 -4.42 -8.22
C ILE A 48 2.76 -3.73 -9.60
N PHE A 49 2.20 -2.53 -9.68
CA PHE A 49 2.12 -1.70 -10.90
C PHE A 49 3.13 -0.55 -10.88
N ALA A 50 4.10 -0.59 -9.97
CA ALA A 50 5.14 0.43 -9.90
C ALA A 50 5.99 0.50 -11.18
N ASN A 51 6.02 -0.59 -11.96
CA ASN A 51 6.71 -0.69 -13.25
C ASN A 51 5.69 -0.97 -14.36
N GLU A 52 5.82 -0.28 -15.49
CA GLU A 52 4.90 -0.44 -16.63
C GLU A 52 4.95 -1.85 -17.26
N ALA A 53 6.07 -2.57 -17.08
CA ALA A 53 6.24 -3.95 -17.55
C ALA A 53 5.43 -4.98 -16.74
N ASP A 54 4.90 -4.61 -15.58
CA ASP A 54 4.24 -5.53 -14.64
C ASP A 54 2.70 -5.54 -14.76
N ASP A 55 2.15 -5.12 -15.92
CA ASP A 55 0.70 -5.19 -16.17
C ASP A 55 0.19 -6.64 -16.32
N LYS A 56 -0.04 -7.27 -15.19
CA LYS A 56 -0.55 -8.64 -15.07
C LYS A 56 -2.07 -8.63 -14.97
N LYS A 57 -2.70 -9.59 -15.66
CA LYS A 57 -4.12 -9.94 -15.45
C LYS A 57 -4.31 -10.59 -14.08
N LEU A 58 -5.51 -10.45 -13.50
CA LEU A 58 -5.87 -11.03 -12.21
C LEU A 58 -5.61 -12.55 -12.13
N THR A 59 -5.83 -13.26 -13.23
CA THR A 59 -5.60 -14.72 -13.32
C THR A 59 -4.13 -15.11 -13.26
N ARG A 60 -3.21 -14.15 -13.43
CA ARG A 60 -1.76 -14.36 -13.37
C ARG A 60 -1.15 -13.91 -12.05
N LEU A 61 -1.94 -13.33 -11.15
CA LEU A 61 -1.48 -12.97 -9.82
C LEU A 61 -1.52 -14.21 -8.92
N SER A 62 -0.40 -14.48 -8.27
CA SER A 62 -0.33 -15.37 -7.12
C SER A 62 -1.18 -14.86 -5.96
N ASP A 63 -1.51 -15.73 -5.01
CA ASP A 63 -2.27 -15.34 -3.82
C ASP A 63 -1.57 -14.23 -3.00
N VAL A 64 -0.24 -14.25 -2.99
CA VAL A 64 0.58 -13.22 -2.34
C VAL A 64 0.46 -11.88 -3.08
N GLU A 65 0.58 -11.87 -4.41
CA GLU A 65 0.40 -10.64 -5.21
C GLU A 65 -1.01 -10.09 -5.10
N ARG A 66 -2.02 -10.97 -5.02
CA ARG A 66 -3.41 -10.56 -4.75
C ARG A 66 -3.54 -9.83 -3.42
N GLN A 67 -2.92 -10.35 -2.36
CA GLN A 67 -2.93 -9.68 -1.07
C GLN A 67 -2.22 -8.32 -1.12
N TYR A 68 -1.10 -8.22 -1.85
CA TYR A 68 -0.42 -6.93 -2.05
C TYR A 68 -1.31 -5.89 -2.73
N VAL A 69 -2.05 -6.29 -3.76
CA VAL A 69 -3.03 -5.41 -4.41
C VAL A 69 -4.12 -5.00 -3.43
N ILE A 70 -4.69 -5.94 -2.69
CA ILE A 70 -5.75 -5.66 -1.70
C ILE A 70 -5.25 -4.65 -0.65
N ASP A 71 -4.06 -4.89 -0.09
CA ASP A 71 -3.46 -3.99 0.90
C ASP A 71 -3.18 -2.61 0.31
N TYR A 72 -2.56 -2.56 -0.88
CA TYR A 72 -2.30 -1.29 -1.55
C TYR A 72 -3.61 -0.53 -1.81
N CYS A 73 -4.61 -1.18 -2.36
CA CYS A 73 -5.89 -0.57 -2.69
C CYS A 73 -6.61 -0.05 -1.43
N ASN A 74 -6.64 -0.85 -0.36
CA ASN A 74 -7.25 -0.46 0.90
C ASN A 74 -6.50 0.69 1.57
N TYR A 75 -5.20 0.55 1.80
CA TYR A 75 -4.45 1.49 2.62
C TYR A 75 -3.99 2.73 1.85
N ARG A 76 -3.60 2.62 0.57
CA ARG A 76 -3.17 3.79 -0.23
C ARG A 76 -4.36 4.51 -0.87
N LEU A 77 -5.28 3.77 -1.48
CA LEU A 77 -6.38 4.35 -2.26
C LEU A 77 -7.69 4.50 -1.46
N GLY A 78 -7.86 3.74 -0.37
CA GLY A 78 -9.10 3.75 0.43
C GLY A 78 -10.22 2.92 -0.20
N ILE A 79 -9.88 1.99 -1.09
CA ILE A 79 -10.81 1.13 -1.80
C ILE A 79 -10.78 -0.25 -1.14
N SER A 80 -11.88 -0.64 -0.53
CA SER A 80 -12.05 -2.00 0.01
C SER A 80 -12.48 -2.94 -1.10
N THR A 81 -11.72 -4.01 -1.32
CA THR A 81 -11.98 -4.98 -2.38
C THR A 81 -11.54 -6.39 -1.96
N GLU A 82 -12.25 -7.40 -2.45
CA GLU A 82 -11.87 -8.82 -2.32
C GLU A 82 -11.08 -9.31 -3.55
N LEU A 83 -10.84 -8.44 -4.54
CA LEU A 83 -10.07 -8.71 -5.75
C LEU A 83 -10.52 -9.98 -6.49
N LYS A 84 -11.83 -10.08 -6.78
CA LYS A 84 -12.46 -11.23 -7.44
C LYS A 84 -12.52 -11.09 -8.94
N THR A 85 -12.61 -9.86 -9.45
CA THR A 85 -12.78 -9.56 -10.88
C THR A 85 -11.62 -8.75 -11.44
N GLN A 86 -11.40 -8.82 -12.76
CA GLN A 86 -10.41 -7.97 -13.42
C GLN A 86 -10.72 -6.48 -13.20
N GLN A 87 -12.00 -6.11 -13.14
CA GLN A 87 -12.41 -4.73 -12.87
C GLN A 87 -11.97 -4.26 -11.49
N ASP A 88 -12.02 -5.13 -10.48
CA ASP A 88 -11.51 -4.83 -9.13
C ASP A 88 -10.00 -4.50 -9.20
N LEU A 89 -9.24 -5.25 -10.00
CA LEU A 89 -7.82 -5.01 -10.21
C LEU A 89 -7.57 -3.66 -10.89
N GLU A 90 -8.34 -3.32 -11.92
CA GLU A 90 -8.18 -2.06 -12.66
C GLU A 90 -8.48 -0.83 -11.79
N GLN A 91 -9.44 -0.93 -10.85
CA GLN A 91 -9.71 0.13 -9.89
C GLN A 91 -8.52 0.40 -8.97
N CYS A 92 -7.76 -0.65 -8.63
CA CYS A 92 -6.59 -0.57 -7.76
C CYS A 92 -5.31 -0.09 -8.49
N LYS A 93 -5.36 0.12 -9.81
CA LYS A 93 -4.25 0.67 -10.61
C LYS A 93 -4.23 2.20 -10.65
N GLN A 94 -5.32 2.87 -10.26
CA GLN A 94 -5.44 4.33 -10.39
C GLN A 94 -4.51 5.07 -9.40
N ARG A 95 -3.84 6.12 -9.89
CA ARG A 95 -2.75 6.87 -9.22
C ARG A 95 -3.25 7.91 -8.21
#